data_AF-A0A4R6GDG4-F1
#
_entry.id   AF-A0A4R6GDG4-F1
#
_cell.length_a   1.000
_cell.length_b   1.000
_cell.length_c   1.000
_cell.angle_alpha   90.00
_cell.angle_beta   90.00
_cell.angle_gamma   90.00
#
_symmetry.space_group_name_H-M   'P 1'
#
loop_
_entity.id
_entity.type
_entity.pdbx_description
1 polymer ?
#
loop_
_entity_poly.entity_id
_entity_poly.type
_entity_poly.pdbx_seq_one_letter_code
_entity_poly.pdbx_strand_id
1 'polypeptide(L)'
;MAVVTIRQLLDSGVHFGHQTRRWNPKVKRFILTERSGIHIIDLQQSLTYIDKAYEFVKETVAHGGTILFVGTKKQAQEIVAEQATRVGQPYVNQRWLGGLLTNFQTVSKRLARMKELEELNFDDPAASGFTKKELLIKRRELDKLHKSLGGIRNLQKTPSAIWVIDAKREHLAVDEASKLGIPVIGILDTNADPDEFQYPIPGNDDAIRSVSLLTRIIADAAAEGLIQRHNPTDEAAEAEPLADWERELLEQGSEAAVAGAADVSIAATETAADAAGAAAHDEAVAAAAGASADEVAAAEAETVAVDAEAVADAVEAEVADTDLTEAAEASDAVK
;
A
#
# COMPACT_ATOMS: atom_id res chain seq x y z
N MET A 1 -16.31 -11.43 1.93
CA MET A 1 -17.00 -10.91 3.14
C MET A 1 -15.92 -10.59 4.15
N ALA A 2 -15.93 -9.41 4.76
CA ALA A 2 -14.87 -9.03 5.68
C ALA A 2 -14.97 -9.89 6.95
N VAL A 3 -13.95 -10.71 7.21
CA VAL A 3 -13.92 -11.60 8.39
C VAL A 3 -13.46 -10.80 9.61
N VAL A 4 -14.26 -9.82 10.03
CA VAL A 4 -13.96 -8.98 11.20
C VAL A 4 -15.13 -9.00 12.16
N THR A 5 -14.83 -9.33 13.41
CA THR A 5 -15.84 -9.38 14.47
C THR A 5 -15.97 -8.01 15.14
N ILE A 6 -17.16 -7.70 15.67
CA ILE A 6 -17.40 -6.50 16.50
C ILE A 6 -16.38 -6.42 17.64
N ARG A 7 -16.03 -7.58 18.22
CA ARG A 7 -15.04 -7.67 19.30
C ARG A 7 -13.67 -7.16 18.86
N GLN A 8 -13.20 -7.52 17.67
CA GLN A 8 -11.93 -7.02 17.14
C GLN A 8 -11.95 -5.51 16.90
N LEU A 9 -13.06 -4.95 16.40
CA LEU A 9 -13.24 -3.50 16.25
C LEU A 9 -13.26 -2.77 17.61
N LEU A 10 -13.85 -3.41 18.63
CA LEU A 10 -13.87 -2.89 19.98
C LEU A 10 -12.46 -2.89 20.60
N ASP A 11 -11.74 -4.01 20.51
CA ASP A 11 -10.41 -4.20 21.10
C ASP A 11 -9.35 -3.29 20.46
N SER A 12 -9.48 -3.00 19.16
CA SER A 12 -8.59 -2.08 18.42
C SER A 12 -8.92 -0.60 18.65
N GLY A 13 -10.06 -0.29 19.26
CA GLY A 13 -10.46 1.08 19.61
C GLY A 13 -11.08 1.87 18.46
N VAL A 14 -11.69 1.20 17.48
CA VAL A 14 -12.37 1.83 16.32
C VAL A 14 -13.60 2.65 16.74
N HIS A 15 -14.22 2.28 17.86
CA HIS A 15 -15.44 2.90 18.38
C HIS A 15 -15.22 4.28 19.03
N PHE A 16 -13.98 4.69 19.29
CA PHE A 16 -13.71 6.01 19.87
C PHE A 16 -13.70 7.07 18.78
N GLY A 17 -14.51 8.11 18.93
CA GLY A 17 -14.41 9.33 18.12
C GLY A 17 -13.64 10.44 18.83
N HIS A 18 -13.85 11.67 18.37
CA HIS A 18 -13.31 12.88 18.95
C HIS A 18 -14.17 13.44 20.09
N GLN A 19 -13.67 14.51 20.71
CA GLN A 19 -14.37 15.28 21.73
C GLN A 19 -15.63 15.97 21.17
N THR A 20 -16.66 16.10 22.00
CA THR A 20 -17.98 16.68 21.66
C THR A 20 -17.93 18.08 21.05
N ARG A 21 -16.88 18.86 21.33
CA ARG A 21 -16.69 20.21 20.76
C ARG A 21 -16.20 20.22 19.31
N ARG A 22 -15.66 19.11 18.80
CA ARG A 22 -15.02 19.02 17.47
C ARG A 22 -15.85 18.26 16.44
N TRP A 23 -17.07 17.85 16.80
CA TRP A 23 -17.89 17.00 15.96
C TRP A 23 -18.58 17.75 14.82
N ASN A 24 -18.87 17.04 13.73
CA ASN A 24 -19.68 17.50 12.62
C ASN A 24 -21.14 17.07 12.80
N PRO A 25 -22.14 17.97 12.79
CA PRO A 25 -23.55 17.61 12.95
C PRO A 25 -24.08 16.57 11.95
N LYS A 26 -23.50 16.48 10.74
CA LYS A 26 -23.90 15.50 9.73
C LYS A 26 -23.59 14.06 10.11
N VAL A 27 -22.57 13.82 10.94
CA VAL A 27 -22.19 12.47 11.38
C VAL A 27 -23.06 11.93 12.50
N LYS A 28 -24.07 12.70 12.97
CA LYS A 28 -24.96 12.29 14.07
C LYS A 28 -25.56 10.89 13.90
N ARG A 29 -25.84 10.48 12.66
CA ARG A 29 -26.38 9.15 12.34
C ARG A 29 -25.44 7.99 12.69
N PHE A 30 -24.12 8.23 12.68
CA PHE A 30 -23.09 7.22 12.96
C PHE A 30 -22.64 7.19 14.43
N ILE A 31 -23.07 8.18 15.23
CA ILE A 31 -22.73 8.28 16.65
C ILE A 31 -23.79 7.54 17.47
N LEU A 32 -23.35 6.58 18.28
CA LEU A 32 -24.21 5.81 19.18
C LEU A 32 -24.54 6.61 20.45
N THR A 33 -23.51 7.10 21.14
CA THR A 33 -23.66 7.83 22.41
C THR A 33 -22.44 8.69 22.72
N GLU A 34 -22.49 9.45 23.80
CA GLU A 34 -21.36 10.23 24.33
C GLU A 34 -21.05 9.73 25.74
N ARG A 35 -19.76 9.47 26.02
CA ARG A 35 -19.30 9.09 27.35
C ARG A 35 -18.01 9.84 27.68
N SER A 36 -17.98 10.48 28.84
CA SER A 36 -16.81 11.23 29.31
C SER A 36 -16.33 12.32 28.32
N GLY A 37 -17.26 12.94 27.58
CA GLY A 37 -16.95 13.98 26.59
C GLY A 37 -16.35 13.49 25.28
N ILE A 38 -16.40 12.18 25.02
CA ILE A 38 -15.96 11.53 23.77
C ILE A 38 -17.16 10.87 23.11
N HIS A 39 -17.31 11.06 21.80
CA HIS A 39 -18.32 10.36 21.02
C HIS A 39 -17.95 8.90 20.80
N ILE A 40 -18.93 8.02 20.92
CA ILE A 40 -18.81 6.59 20.63
C ILE A 40 -19.51 6.32 19.31
N ILE A 41 -18.77 5.76 18.36
CA ILE A 41 -19.24 5.41 17.01
C ILE A 41 -19.97 4.07 17.06
N ASP A 42 -21.05 3.95 16.30
CA ASP A 42 -21.83 2.72 16.18
C ASP A 42 -21.11 1.66 15.31
N LEU A 43 -20.56 0.63 15.97
CA LEU A 43 -19.84 -0.46 15.31
C LEU A 43 -20.71 -1.34 14.42
N GLN A 44 -22.03 -1.40 14.64
CA GLN A 44 -22.91 -2.18 13.75
C GLN A 44 -23.02 -1.52 12.38
N GLN A 45 -23.11 -0.19 12.37
CA GLN A 45 -23.02 0.58 11.14
C GLN A 45 -21.63 0.43 10.53
N SER A 46 -20.56 0.56 11.31
CA SER A 46 -19.19 0.35 10.82
C SER A 46 -19.04 -0.96 10.06
N LEU A 47 -19.54 -2.09 10.58
CA LEU A 47 -19.50 -3.36 9.86
C LEU A 47 -20.22 -3.33 8.51
N THR A 48 -21.44 -2.80 8.48
CA THR A 48 -22.22 -2.70 7.24
C THR A 48 -21.49 -1.87 6.17
N TYR A 49 -20.83 -0.78 6.58
CA TYR A 49 -20.08 0.08 5.68
C TYR A 49 -18.72 -0.52 5.29
N ILE A 50 -18.07 -1.26 6.18
CA ILE A 50 -16.86 -2.03 5.88
C ILE A 50 -17.17 -3.05 4.79
N ASP A 51 -18.27 -3.80 4.89
CA ASP A 51 -18.64 -4.79 3.90
C ASP A 51 -18.87 -4.16 2.51
N LYS A 52 -19.58 -3.03 2.45
CA LYS A 52 -19.78 -2.27 1.19
C LYS A 52 -18.47 -1.78 0.59
N ALA A 53 -17.59 -1.20 1.42
CA ALA A 53 -16.29 -0.72 0.97
C ALA A 53 -15.39 -1.88 0.52
N TYR A 54 -15.45 -3.02 1.22
CA TYR A 54 -14.70 -4.23 0.90
C TYR A 54 -15.10 -4.79 -0.47
N GLU A 55 -16.40 -4.91 -0.73
CA GLU A 55 -16.93 -5.38 -2.01
C GLU A 55 -16.52 -4.45 -3.16
N PHE A 56 -16.67 -3.13 -2.99
CA PHE A 56 -16.26 -2.15 -3.98
C PHE A 56 -14.75 -2.20 -4.29
N VAL A 57 -13.90 -2.31 -3.26
CA VAL A 57 -12.45 -2.42 -3.40
C VAL A 57 -12.09 -3.68 -4.18
N LYS A 58 -12.68 -4.81 -3.79
CA LYS A 58 -12.44 -6.10 -4.42
C LYS A 58 -12.84 -6.08 -5.90
N GLU A 59 -14.02 -5.55 -6.20
CA GLU A 59 -14.52 -5.40 -7.57
C GLU A 59 -13.60 -4.47 -8.40
N THR A 60 -13.24 -3.31 -7.86
CA THR A 60 -12.38 -2.34 -8.56
C THR A 60 -11.03 -2.95 -8.95
N VAL A 61 -10.42 -3.73 -8.05
CA VAL A 61 -9.12 -4.36 -8.29
C VAL A 61 -9.23 -5.59 -9.19
N ALA A 62 -10.32 -6.35 -9.10
CA ALA A 62 -10.62 -7.46 -10.00
C ALA A 62 -10.71 -6.99 -11.46
N HIS A 63 -11.32 -5.82 -11.69
CA HIS A 63 -11.38 -5.15 -13.00
C HIS A 63 -10.03 -4.55 -13.46
N GLY A 64 -8.95 -4.70 -12.67
CA GLY A 64 -7.62 -4.18 -12.98
C GLY A 64 -7.40 -2.72 -12.62
N GLY A 65 -8.28 -2.13 -11.82
CA GLY A 65 -8.10 -0.80 -11.26
C GLY A 65 -7.01 -0.76 -10.19
N THR A 66 -6.45 0.44 -9.98
CA THR A 66 -5.46 0.69 -8.91
C THR A 66 -6.08 1.50 -7.78
N ILE A 67 -5.69 1.17 -6.55
CA ILE A 67 -6.13 1.87 -5.35
C ILE A 67 -4.97 2.62 -4.75
N LEU A 68 -5.11 3.93 -4.61
CA LEU A 68 -4.10 4.78 -3.97
C LEU A 68 -4.35 4.86 -2.48
N PHE A 69 -3.43 4.37 -1.66
CA PHE A 69 -3.49 4.51 -0.21
C PHE A 69 -2.88 5.85 0.23
N VAL A 70 -3.64 6.65 0.96
CA VAL A 70 -3.22 7.99 1.41
C VAL A 70 -3.33 8.09 2.92
N GLY A 71 -2.20 8.42 3.57
CA GLY A 71 -2.17 8.71 5.00
C GLY A 71 -0.89 9.43 5.41
N THR A 72 -0.98 10.74 5.60
CA THR A 72 0.14 11.61 6.03
C THR A 72 0.21 11.77 7.54
N LYS A 73 -0.85 11.35 8.25
CA LYS A 73 -0.92 11.34 9.71
C LYS A 73 0.14 10.42 10.30
N LYS A 74 0.85 10.87 11.35
CA LYS A 74 1.99 10.14 11.96
C LYS A 74 1.64 8.68 12.29
N GLN A 75 0.42 8.47 12.81
CA GLN A 75 -0.12 7.16 13.16
C GLN A 75 -0.39 6.25 11.97
N ALA A 76 -0.53 6.81 10.76
CA ALA A 76 -0.87 6.11 9.53
C ALA A 76 0.32 5.89 8.59
N GLN A 77 1.39 6.68 8.69
CA GLN A 77 2.45 6.72 7.66
C GLN A 77 3.12 5.36 7.44
N GLU A 78 3.51 4.68 8.52
CA GLU A 78 4.18 3.38 8.45
C GLU A 78 3.21 2.28 8.01
N ILE A 79 2.02 2.27 8.61
CA ILE A 79 0.96 1.30 8.32
C ILE A 79 0.60 1.31 6.83
N VAL A 80 0.37 2.49 6.27
CA VAL A 80 0.00 2.65 4.86
C VAL A 80 1.13 2.16 3.95
N ALA A 81 2.38 2.52 4.25
CA ALA A 81 3.52 2.09 3.45
C ALA A 81 3.70 0.56 3.49
N GLU A 82 3.63 -0.04 4.68
CA GLU A 82 3.78 -1.50 4.86
C GLU A 82 2.65 -2.27 4.15
N GLN A 83 1.39 -1.90 4.39
CA GLN A 83 0.24 -2.61 3.85
C GLN A 83 0.11 -2.43 2.33
N ALA A 84 0.38 -1.25 1.80
CA ALA A 84 0.33 -1.02 0.36
C ALA A 84 1.48 -1.74 -0.37
N THR A 85 2.69 -1.74 0.21
CA THR A 85 3.85 -2.49 -0.34
C THR A 85 3.58 -3.99 -0.35
N ARG A 86 2.95 -4.53 0.71
CA ARG A 86 2.55 -5.95 0.79
C ARG A 86 1.63 -6.36 -0.36
N VAL A 87 0.72 -5.49 -0.79
CA VAL A 87 -0.28 -5.78 -1.84
C VAL A 87 0.16 -5.27 -3.22
N GLY A 88 1.27 -4.53 -3.30
CA GLY A 88 1.77 -3.97 -4.56
C GLY A 88 0.95 -2.78 -5.09
N GLN A 89 0.19 -2.12 -4.23
CA GLN A 89 -0.63 -0.96 -4.58
C GLN A 89 0.13 0.36 -4.30
N PRO A 90 -0.16 1.44 -5.04
CA PRO A 90 0.51 2.73 -4.83
C PRO A 90 0.09 3.38 -3.51
N TYR A 91 1.00 4.14 -2.90
CA TYR A 91 0.73 4.83 -1.64
C TYR A 91 1.39 6.21 -1.51
N VAL A 92 0.85 7.04 -0.61
CA VAL A 92 1.38 8.33 -0.19
C VAL A 92 1.34 8.41 1.33
N ASN A 93 2.51 8.34 1.96
CA ASN A 93 2.64 8.35 3.43
C ASN A 93 3.25 9.63 4.01
N GLN A 94 3.93 10.45 3.21
CA GLN A 94 4.61 11.65 3.70
C GLN A 94 3.74 12.91 3.60
N ARG A 95 3.65 13.50 2.41
CA ARG A 95 2.89 14.74 2.17
C ARG A 95 2.19 14.65 0.83
N TRP A 96 0.91 15.06 0.81
CA TRP A 96 0.19 15.26 -0.43
C TRP A 96 0.73 16.50 -1.16
N LEU A 97 1.22 16.30 -2.39
CA LEU A 97 1.58 17.40 -3.27
C LEU A 97 0.31 17.86 -3.97
N GLY A 98 -0.06 19.14 -3.81
CA GLY A 98 -1.20 19.70 -4.54
C GLY A 98 -1.00 19.56 -6.05
N GLY A 99 -2.02 19.07 -6.74
CA GLY A 99 -1.96 18.74 -8.16
C GLY A 99 -1.49 17.32 -8.47
N LEU A 100 -1.39 16.43 -7.48
CA LEU A 100 -0.92 15.05 -7.68
C LEU A 100 -1.80 14.29 -8.67
N LEU A 101 -3.12 14.45 -8.55
CA LEU A 101 -4.09 13.80 -9.43
C LEU A 101 -4.50 14.73 -10.58
N THR A 102 -4.80 15.98 -10.27
CA THR A 102 -5.33 16.94 -11.25
C THR A 102 -4.29 17.42 -12.28
N ASN A 103 -3.00 17.43 -11.92
CA ASN A 103 -1.88 17.77 -12.81
C ASN A 103 -0.88 16.61 -12.94
N PHE A 104 -1.41 15.42 -13.25
CA PHE A 104 -0.62 14.20 -13.33
C PHE A 104 0.52 14.27 -14.36
N GLN A 105 0.36 15.05 -15.45
CA GLN A 105 1.42 15.24 -16.45
C GLN A 105 2.70 15.84 -15.86
N THR A 106 2.57 16.79 -14.93
CA THR A 106 3.74 17.42 -14.29
C THR A 106 4.39 16.49 -13.27
N VAL A 107 3.57 15.74 -12.53
CA VAL A 107 4.05 14.74 -11.57
C VAL A 107 4.75 13.58 -12.27
N SER A 108 4.22 13.12 -13.41
CA SER A 108 4.83 12.09 -14.25
C SER A 108 6.24 12.50 -14.73
N LYS A 109 6.45 13.78 -15.10
CA LYS A 109 7.80 14.30 -15.41
C LYS A 109 8.74 14.23 -14.20
N ARG A 110 8.25 14.48 -12.99
CA ARG A 110 9.04 14.34 -11.76
C ARG A 110 9.36 12.88 -11.43
N LEU A 111 8.44 11.96 -11.71
CA LEU A 111 8.67 10.52 -11.60
C LEU A 111 9.69 10.02 -12.63
N ALA A 112 9.63 10.49 -13.87
CA ALA A 112 10.64 10.21 -14.88
C ALA A 112 12.02 10.72 -14.44
N ARG A 113 12.07 11.96 -13.93
CA ARG A 113 13.30 12.52 -13.34
C ARG A 113 13.84 11.69 -12.17
N MET A 114 12.97 11.17 -11.31
CA MET A 114 13.39 10.28 -10.21
C MET A 114 14.04 9.01 -10.76
N LYS A 115 13.45 8.37 -11.79
CA LYS A 115 14.01 7.18 -12.44
C LYS A 115 15.36 7.46 -13.12
N GLU A 116 15.49 8.60 -13.81
CA GLU A 116 16.78 9.04 -14.37
C GLU A 116 17.87 9.20 -13.29
N LEU A 117 17.50 9.70 -12.11
CA LEU A 117 18.44 9.86 -11.00
C LEU A 117 18.81 8.52 -10.35
N GLU A 118 17.89 7.56 -10.31
CA GLU A 118 18.17 6.20 -9.81
C GLU A 118 19.14 5.43 -10.72
N GLU A 119 19.15 5.71 -12.02
CA GLU A 119 20.07 5.09 -12.99
C GLU A 119 21.50 5.63 -12.91
N LEU A 120 21.73 6.75 -12.22
CA LEU A 120 23.06 7.36 -12.07
C LEU A 120 23.90 6.64 -11.02
N ASN A 121 25.15 6.32 -11.38
CA ASN A 121 26.13 5.77 -10.44
C ASN A 121 26.74 6.90 -9.57
N PHE A 122 26.21 7.07 -8.36
CA PHE A 122 26.68 8.11 -7.44
C PHE A 122 28.06 7.85 -6.83
N ASP A 123 28.54 6.61 -6.87
CA ASP A 123 29.80 6.22 -6.22
C ASP A 123 31.01 6.35 -7.15
N ASP A 124 30.80 6.39 -8.47
CA ASP A 124 31.86 6.63 -9.46
C ASP A 124 31.63 7.93 -10.26
N PRO A 125 32.33 9.02 -9.90
CA PRO A 125 32.29 10.28 -10.64
C PRO A 125 32.75 10.19 -12.09
N ALA A 126 33.65 9.24 -12.42
CA ALA A 126 34.18 9.10 -13.77
C ALA A 126 33.13 8.47 -14.71
N ALA A 127 32.36 7.49 -14.20
CA ALA A 127 31.28 6.86 -14.95
C ALA A 127 30.10 7.80 -15.22
N SER A 128 29.79 8.67 -14.27
CA SER A 128 28.64 9.58 -14.35
C SER A 128 28.95 10.93 -15.03
N GLY A 129 30.22 11.26 -15.26
CA GLY A 129 30.63 12.51 -15.91
C GLY A 129 30.35 13.77 -15.10
N PHE A 130 30.09 13.64 -13.79
CA PHE A 130 29.76 14.75 -12.89
C PHE A 130 30.84 14.95 -11.82
N THR A 131 30.97 16.18 -11.33
CA THR A 131 31.83 16.46 -10.18
C THR A 131 31.23 15.88 -8.89
N LYS A 132 32.07 15.59 -7.88
CA LYS A 132 31.62 15.09 -6.56
C LYS A 132 30.56 16.00 -5.91
N LYS A 133 30.68 17.32 -6.10
CA LYS A 133 29.70 18.30 -5.59
C LYS A 133 28.35 18.16 -6.27
N GLU A 134 28.33 18.00 -7.59
CA GLU A 134 27.10 17.80 -8.37
C GLU A 134 26.43 16.46 -8.06
N LEU A 135 27.20 15.38 -7.91
CA LEU A 135 26.69 14.09 -7.47
C LEU A 135 26.00 14.18 -6.10
N LEU A 136 26.58 14.92 -5.16
CA LEU A 136 25.99 15.12 -3.85
C LEU A 136 24.65 15.89 -3.93
N ILE A 137 24.57 16.91 -4.79
CA ILE A 137 23.31 17.64 -5.02
C ILE A 137 22.25 16.72 -5.64
N LYS A 138 22.63 15.91 -6.64
CA LYS A 138 21.73 14.94 -7.28
C LYS A 138 21.27 13.84 -6.32
N ARG A 139 22.15 13.37 -5.43
CA ARG A 139 21.80 12.40 -4.38
C ARG A 139 20.76 12.99 -3.43
N ARG A 140 20.96 14.23 -2.96
CA ARG A 140 19.96 14.94 -2.15
C ARG A 140 18.64 15.19 -2.89
N GLU A 141 18.68 15.41 -4.21
CA GLU A 141 17.48 15.52 -5.06
C GLU A 141 16.74 14.17 -5.10
N LEU A 142 17.45 13.07 -5.33
CA LEU A 142 16.92 11.71 -5.29
C LEU A 142 16.27 11.41 -3.94
N ASP A 143 16.97 11.65 -2.82
CA ASP A 143 16.45 11.37 -1.47
C ASP A 143 15.12 12.10 -1.21
N LYS A 144 15.02 13.36 -1.63
CA LYS A 144 13.80 14.18 -1.53
C LYS A 144 12.67 13.63 -2.40
N LEU A 145 12.99 13.17 -3.61
CA LEU A 145 12.02 12.57 -4.53
C LEU A 145 11.54 11.21 -4.00
N HIS A 146 12.43 10.33 -3.52
CA HIS A 146 12.04 9.07 -2.90
C HIS A 146 11.14 9.26 -1.69
N LYS A 147 11.47 10.21 -0.83
CA LYS A 147 10.65 10.51 0.35
C LYS A 147 9.23 10.95 -0.04
N SER A 148 9.07 11.73 -1.11
CA SER A 148 7.77 12.28 -1.49
C SER A 148 6.97 11.42 -2.47
N LEU A 149 7.63 10.79 -3.44
CA LEU A 149 7.03 10.10 -4.59
C LEU A 149 7.33 8.60 -4.63
N GLY A 150 8.09 8.06 -3.67
CA GLY A 150 8.50 6.65 -3.67
C GLY A 150 7.33 5.66 -3.79
N GLY A 151 6.24 5.91 -3.04
CA GLY A 151 5.06 5.05 -3.08
C GLY A 151 4.20 5.15 -4.35
N ILE A 152 4.44 6.16 -5.20
CA ILE A 152 3.79 6.31 -6.52
C ILE A 152 4.75 6.10 -7.68
N ARG A 153 5.93 5.51 -7.44
CA ARG A 153 6.97 5.23 -8.45
C ARG A 153 6.45 4.48 -9.69
N ASN A 154 5.58 3.51 -9.45
CA ASN A 154 5.04 2.62 -10.47
C ASN A 154 3.70 3.12 -11.04
N LEU A 155 3.23 4.30 -10.61
CA LEU A 155 1.96 4.86 -11.06
C LEU A 155 2.12 5.44 -12.48
N GLN A 156 1.45 4.82 -13.45
CA GLN A 156 1.47 5.25 -14.86
C GLN A 156 0.23 6.04 -15.27
N LYS A 157 -0.89 5.84 -14.57
CA LYS A 157 -2.18 6.46 -14.83
C LYS A 157 -2.80 6.88 -13.51
N THR A 158 -3.78 7.77 -13.56
CA THR A 158 -4.57 8.15 -12.38
C THR A 158 -5.24 6.91 -11.78
N PRO A 159 -5.31 6.81 -10.44
CA PRO A 159 -5.90 5.68 -9.75
C PRO A 159 -7.42 5.60 -10.00
N SER A 160 -7.96 4.39 -9.87
CA SER A 160 -9.40 4.11 -10.03
C SER A 160 -10.20 4.43 -8.76
N ALA A 161 -9.58 4.29 -7.60
CA ALA A 161 -10.16 4.67 -6.31
C ALA A 161 -9.05 5.16 -5.37
N ILE A 162 -9.44 5.95 -4.36
CA ILE A 162 -8.52 6.36 -3.29
C ILE A 162 -9.01 5.87 -1.94
N TRP A 163 -8.06 5.39 -1.12
CA TRP A 163 -8.27 5.09 0.29
C TRP A 163 -7.62 6.20 1.13
N VAL A 164 -8.41 6.94 1.88
CA VAL A 164 -7.95 8.11 2.66
C VAL A 164 -8.14 7.87 4.15
N ILE A 165 -7.09 8.16 4.90
CA ILE A 165 -7.12 8.22 6.37
C ILE A 165 -7.13 9.70 6.76
N ASP A 166 -8.14 10.11 7.54
CA ASP A 166 -8.36 11.49 8.01
C ASP A 166 -8.60 12.51 6.86
N ALA A 167 -9.83 12.61 6.34
CA ALA A 167 -10.13 13.56 5.25
C ALA A 167 -9.87 15.03 5.61
N LYS A 168 -9.90 15.40 6.89
CA LYS A 168 -9.69 16.79 7.29
C LYS A 168 -8.24 17.23 7.07
N ARG A 169 -7.30 16.34 7.40
CA ARG A 169 -5.88 16.58 7.17
C ARG A 169 -5.51 16.36 5.70
N GLU A 170 -6.20 15.45 5.02
CA GLU A 170 -5.98 15.06 3.63
C GLU A 170 -6.96 15.74 2.63
N HIS A 171 -7.54 16.88 3.00
CA HIS A 171 -8.58 17.57 2.20
C HIS A 171 -8.18 17.82 0.74
N LEU A 172 -6.91 18.15 0.47
CA LEU A 172 -6.42 18.34 -0.90
C LEU A 172 -6.56 17.06 -1.76
N ALA A 173 -6.35 15.88 -1.17
CA ALA A 173 -6.48 14.62 -1.89
C ALA A 173 -7.95 14.33 -2.23
N VAL A 174 -8.83 14.59 -1.26
CA VAL A 174 -10.29 14.42 -1.40
C VAL A 174 -10.85 15.40 -2.43
N ASP A 175 -10.46 16.68 -2.37
CA ASP A 175 -10.89 17.71 -3.32
C ASP A 175 -10.44 17.40 -4.75
N GLU A 176 -9.21 16.93 -4.92
CA GLU A 176 -8.69 16.55 -6.24
C GLU A 176 -9.39 15.31 -6.80
N ALA A 177 -9.65 14.30 -5.96
CA ALA A 177 -10.39 13.10 -6.35
C ALA A 177 -11.84 13.43 -6.73
N SER A 178 -12.52 14.26 -5.93
CA SER A 178 -13.87 14.72 -6.19
C SER A 178 -13.98 15.47 -7.53
N LYS A 179 -13.02 16.35 -7.84
CA LYS A 179 -12.95 17.07 -9.13
C LYS A 179 -12.80 16.13 -10.33
N LEU A 180 -12.08 15.02 -10.17
CA LEU A 180 -11.87 14.03 -11.23
C LEU A 180 -12.95 12.95 -11.26
N GLY A 181 -13.88 12.93 -10.30
CA GLY A 181 -14.89 11.88 -10.15
C GLY A 181 -14.31 10.54 -9.70
N ILE A 182 -13.14 10.55 -9.04
CA ILE A 182 -12.53 9.34 -8.50
C ILE A 182 -13.22 9.02 -7.15
N PRO A 183 -13.79 7.81 -6.98
CA PRO A 183 -14.47 7.43 -5.75
C PRO A 183 -13.52 7.43 -4.55
N VAL A 184 -13.97 8.09 -3.48
CA VAL A 184 -13.23 8.21 -2.22
C VAL A 184 -13.78 7.21 -1.21
N ILE A 185 -12.90 6.34 -0.73
CA ILE A 185 -13.13 5.41 0.37
C ILE A 185 -12.29 5.93 1.54
N GLY A 186 -12.81 5.93 2.76
CA GLY A 186 -11.98 6.36 3.87
C GLY A 186 -12.62 6.18 5.24
N ILE A 187 -11.79 6.44 6.26
CA ILE A 187 -12.20 6.39 7.65
C ILE A 187 -12.95 7.67 7.98
N LEU A 188 -14.21 7.53 8.37
CA LEU A 188 -15.06 8.62 8.82
C LEU A 188 -15.02 8.69 10.35
N ASP A 189 -14.21 9.60 10.89
CA ASP A 189 -14.32 10.02 12.28
C ASP A 189 -15.41 11.11 12.41
N THR A 190 -15.77 11.38 13.65
CA THR A 190 -16.78 12.34 14.11
C THR A 190 -16.58 13.79 13.68
N ASN A 191 -15.38 14.17 13.24
CA ASN A 191 -15.05 15.54 12.80
C ASN A 191 -15.12 15.72 11.26
N ALA A 192 -15.18 14.62 10.50
CA ALA A 192 -15.15 14.62 9.05
C ALA A 192 -16.56 14.77 8.45
N ASP A 193 -16.65 15.24 7.21
CA ASP A 193 -17.93 15.35 6.49
C ASP A 193 -18.24 14.03 5.76
N PRO A 194 -19.37 13.36 6.04
CA PRO A 194 -19.71 12.11 5.35
C PRO A 194 -20.02 12.29 3.86
N ASP A 195 -20.27 13.51 3.38
CA ASP A 195 -20.59 13.77 1.97
C ASP A 195 -19.32 13.78 1.09
N GLU A 196 -18.14 13.90 1.69
CA GLU A 196 -16.84 13.82 1.01
C GLU A 196 -16.45 12.39 0.59
N PHE A 197 -17.15 11.39 1.12
CA PHE A 197 -16.87 9.98 0.88
C PHE A 197 -18.01 9.32 0.11
N GLN A 198 -17.67 8.57 -0.94
CA GLN A 198 -18.62 7.65 -1.58
C GLN A 198 -18.82 6.39 -0.72
N TYR A 199 -17.74 5.89 -0.14
CA TYR A 199 -17.74 4.70 0.72
C TYR A 199 -17.14 5.04 2.08
N PRO A 200 -17.90 5.71 2.97
CA PRO A 200 -17.41 6.06 4.30
C PRO A 200 -17.38 4.82 5.20
N ILE A 201 -16.30 4.63 5.95
CA ILE A 201 -16.20 3.63 7.02
C ILE A 201 -16.17 4.35 8.36
N PRO A 202 -17.28 4.36 9.13
CA PRO A 202 -17.29 4.98 10.45
C PRO A 202 -16.26 4.34 11.37
N GLY A 203 -15.33 5.14 11.90
CA GLY A 203 -14.26 4.62 12.75
C GLY A 203 -13.27 5.68 13.22
N ASN A 204 -12.38 5.26 14.10
CA ASN A 204 -11.32 6.09 14.67
C ASN A 204 -10.10 6.20 13.74
N ASP A 205 -9.66 7.42 13.45
CA ASP A 205 -8.46 7.69 12.63
C ASP A 205 -7.22 8.09 13.45
N ASP A 206 -7.35 8.30 14.76
CA ASP A 206 -6.26 8.71 15.67
C ASP A 206 -5.50 7.51 16.25
N ALA A 207 -6.20 6.39 16.48
CA ALA A 207 -5.59 5.21 17.10
C ALA A 207 -4.83 4.35 16.07
N ILE A 208 -3.54 4.12 16.32
CA ILE A 208 -2.66 3.26 15.50
C ILE A 208 -3.29 1.88 15.28
N ARG A 209 -3.85 1.27 16.33
CA ARG A 209 -4.49 -0.05 16.25
C ARG A 209 -5.75 -0.05 15.37
N SER A 210 -6.54 1.02 15.40
CA SER A 210 -7.72 1.20 14.57
C SER A 210 -7.34 1.35 13.09
N VAL A 211 -6.43 2.29 12.81
CA VAL A 211 -5.93 2.55 11.46
C VAL A 211 -5.26 1.31 10.86
N SER A 212 -4.47 0.58 11.66
CA SER A 212 -3.84 -0.68 11.25
C SER A 212 -4.86 -1.72 10.84
N LEU A 213 -5.88 -1.94 11.68
CA LEU A 213 -6.93 -2.92 11.41
C LEU A 213 -7.70 -2.56 10.13
N LEU A 214 -8.19 -1.33 10.02
CA LEU A 214 -9.00 -0.87 8.89
C LEU A 214 -8.21 -0.88 7.57
N THR A 215 -6.97 -0.38 7.60
CA THR A 215 -6.09 -0.38 6.42
C THR A 215 -5.74 -1.79 5.99
N ARG A 216 -5.50 -2.71 6.95
CA ARG A 216 -5.25 -4.13 6.64
C ARG A 216 -6.46 -4.78 5.98
N ILE A 217 -7.67 -4.53 6.48
CA ILE A 217 -8.91 -5.09 5.89
C ILE A 217 -9.06 -4.66 4.43
N ILE A 218 -8.82 -3.38 4.12
CA ILE A 218 -8.91 -2.84 2.76
C ILE A 218 -7.76 -3.36 1.88
N ALA A 219 -6.57 -3.52 2.44
CA ALA A 219 -5.43 -4.13 1.74
C ALA A 219 -5.71 -5.62 1.42
N ASP A 220 -6.27 -6.38 2.35
CA ASP A 220 -6.67 -7.77 2.12
C ASP A 220 -7.75 -7.87 1.04
N ALA A 221 -8.71 -6.93 1.01
CA ALA A 221 -9.71 -6.85 -0.07
C ALA A 221 -9.07 -6.61 -1.45
N ALA A 222 -8.07 -5.73 -1.52
CA ALA A 222 -7.32 -5.49 -2.75
C ALA A 222 -6.49 -6.72 -3.16
N ALA A 223 -5.89 -7.45 -2.20
CA ALA A 223 -5.18 -8.69 -2.48
C ALA A 223 -6.12 -9.78 -3.03
N GLU A 224 -7.30 -9.95 -2.45
CA GLU A 224 -8.32 -10.86 -2.97
C GLU A 224 -8.76 -10.49 -4.40
N GLY A 225 -8.96 -9.20 -4.67
CA GLY A 225 -9.28 -8.71 -6.02
C GLY A 225 -8.17 -9.01 -7.04
N LEU A 226 -6.91 -8.86 -6.65
CA LEU A 226 -5.76 -9.23 -7.50
C LEU A 226 -5.74 -10.74 -7.80
N ILE A 227 -6.00 -11.58 -6.78
CA ILE A 227 -6.06 -13.03 -6.96
C ILE A 227 -7.18 -13.41 -7.93
N GLN A 228 -8.37 -12.82 -7.79
CA GLN A 228 -9.49 -13.06 -8.71
C GLN A 228 -9.18 -12.65 -10.14
N ARG A 229 -8.46 -11.54 -10.32
CA ARG A 229 -8.01 -11.11 -11.65
C ARG A 229 -7.03 -12.08 -12.29
N HIS A 230 -6.11 -12.64 -11.50
CA HIS A 230 -5.10 -13.58 -12.00
C HIS A 230 -5.64 -15.01 -12.20
N ASN A 231 -6.71 -15.37 -11.50
CA ASN A 231 -7.38 -16.66 -11.62
C ASN A 231 -8.86 -16.42 -11.89
N PRO A 232 -9.23 -15.95 -13.10
CA PRO A 232 -10.63 -15.77 -13.45
C PRO A 232 -11.30 -17.13 -13.35
N THR A 233 -12.19 -17.30 -12.38
CA THR A 233 -13.03 -18.49 -12.30
C THR A 233 -13.84 -18.56 -13.60
N ASP A 234 -13.89 -19.74 -14.22
CA ASP A 234 -14.42 -20.01 -15.57
C ASP A 234 -15.87 -19.51 -15.85
N GLU A 235 -16.60 -19.03 -14.85
CA GLU A 235 -17.95 -18.46 -15.00
C GLU A 235 -17.98 -17.10 -15.74
N ALA A 236 -16.85 -16.36 -15.80
CA ALA A 236 -16.76 -15.12 -16.59
C ALA A 236 -16.39 -15.34 -18.06
N ALA A 237 -15.99 -16.57 -18.44
CA ALA A 237 -15.69 -16.93 -19.82
C ALA A 237 -16.94 -17.29 -20.63
N GLU A 238 -18.10 -17.50 -19.99
CA GLU A 238 -19.36 -17.87 -20.66
C GLU A 238 -20.24 -16.66 -21.04
N ALA A 239 -19.81 -15.42 -20.76
CA ALA A 239 -20.62 -14.21 -20.95
C ALA A 239 -20.19 -13.31 -22.13
N GLU A 240 -19.39 -13.80 -23.07
CA GLU A 240 -19.37 -13.27 -24.43
C GLU A 240 -19.96 -14.33 -25.38
N PRO A 241 -20.99 -14.02 -26.19
CA PRO A 241 -21.45 -14.96 -27.18
C PRO A 241 -20.29 -15.19 -28.16
N LEU A 242 -19.66 -16.36 -28.05
CA LEU A 242 -18.66 -16.89 -28.97
C LEU A 242 -19.11 -16.56 -30.40
N ALA A 243 -18.35 -15.72 -31.08
CA ALA A 243 -18.74 -15.22 -32.40
C ALA A 243 -18.79 -16.39 -33.40
N ASP A 244 -19.75 -16.36 -34.32
CA ASP A 244 -20.11 -17.52 -35.17
C ASP A 244 -18.94 -18.17 -35.92
N TRP A 245 -17.84 -17.43 -36.15
CA TRP A 245 -16.60 -17.92 -36.76
C TRP A 245 -15.80 -18.89 -35.86
N GLU A 246 -15.91 -18.81 -34.53
CA GLU A 246 -15.27 -19.74 -33.59
C GLU A 246 -16.01 -21.08 -33.48
N ARG A 247 -17.33 -21.10 -33.71
CA ARG A 247 -18.11 -22.35 -33.82
C ARG A 247 -17.76 -23.14 -35.07
N GLU A 248 -17.62 -22.46 -36.21
CA GLU A 248 -17.33 -23.11 -37.50
C GLU A 248 -15.94 -23.77 -37.52
N LEU A 249 -14.97 -23.21 -36.79
CA LEU A 249 -13.62 -23.76 -36.66
C LEU A 249 -13.58 -25.01 -35.74
N LEU A 250 -14.43 -25.05 -34.71
CA LEU A 250 -14.59 -26.20 -33.82
C LEU A 250 -15.31 -27.38 -34.50
N GLU A 251 -16.31 -27.11 -35.34
CA GLU A 251 -16.98 -28.14 -36.15
C GLU A 251 -16.02 -28.77 -37.18
N GLN A 252 -15.20 -27.96 -37.87
CA GLN A 252 -14.18 -28.45 -38.81
C GLN A 252 -13.07 -29.26 -38.11
N GLY A 253 -12.69 -28.88 -36.89
CA GLY A 253 -11.74 -29.65 -36.08
C GLY A 253 -12.30 -31.01 -35.65
N SER A 254 -13.62 -31.09 -35.43
CA SER A 254 -14.29 -32.35 -35.09
C SER A 254 -14.37 -33.32 -36.27
N GLU A 255 -14.67 -32.84 -37.49
CA GLU A 255 -14.71 -33.69 -38.70
C GLU A 255 -13.33 -34.23 -39.08
N ALA A 256 -12.26 -33.46 -38.88
CA ALA A 256 -10.88 -33.91 -39.08
C ALA A 256 -10.47 -35.02 -38.07
N ALA A 257 -11.02 -34.99 -36.85
CA ALA A 257 -10.78 -36.03 -35.84
C ALA A 257 -11.50 -37.35 -36.16
N VAL A 258 -12.66 -37.33 -36.85
CA VAL A 258 -13.36 -38.55 -37.27
C VAL A 258 -12.65 -39.24 -38.44
N ALA A 259 -11.99 -38.48 -39.34
CA ALA A 259 -11.21 -39.04 -40.43
C ALA A 259 -9.88 -39.68 -39.96
N GLY A 260 -9.25 -39.13 -38.92
CA GLY A 260 -7.99 -39.66 -38.35
C GLY A 260 -8.15 -40.95 -37.52
N ALA A 261 -9.35 -41.25 -37.01
CA ALA A 261 -9.61 -42.43 -36.19
C ALA A 261 -9.79 -43.73 -37.01
N ALA A 262 -9.97 -43.65 -38.33
CA ALA A 262 -10.14 -44.82 -39.20
C ALA A 262 -8.81 -45.48 -39.62
N ASP A 263 -7.68 -44.77 -39.57
CA ASP A 263 -6.37 -45.25 -40.05
C ASP A 263 -5.52 -45.92 -38.93
N VAL A 264 -5.90 -45.80 -37.66
CA VAL A 264 -5.11 -46.32 -36.52
C VAL A 264 -5.50 -47.75 -36.11
N SER A 265 -6.55 -48.35 -36.70
CA SER A 265 -7.02 -49.69 -36.30
C SER A 265 -6.34 -50.89 -36.99
N ILE A 266 -5.43 -50.67 -37.95
CA ILE A 266 -4.73 -51.76 -38.68
C ILE A 266 -3.32 -52.05 -38.12
N ALA A 267 -2.74 -51.19 -37.30
CA ALA A 267 -1.35 -51.35 -36.82
C ALA A 267 -1.19 -52.05 -35.45
N ALA A 268 -2.28 -52.50 -34.81
CA ALA A 268 -2.26 -53.02 -33.43
C ALA A 268 -2.28 -54.56 -33.31
N THR A 269 -1.82 -55.32 -34.33
CA THR A 269 -1.80 -56.80 -34.30
C THR A 269 -0.43 -57.47 -34.45
N GLU A 270 0.68 -56.75 -34.33
CA GLU A 270 2.02 -57.39 -34.34
C GLU A 270 3.04 -56.69 -33.43
N THR A 271 2.84 -56.61 -32.11
CA THR A 271 3.95 -56.50 -31.12
C THR A 271 3.47 -56.64 -29.69
N ALA A 272 2.95 -57.83 -29.35
CA ALA A 272 2.75 -58.27 -27.96
C ALA A 272 3.52 -59.57 -27.74
N ALA A 273 4.85 -59.45 -27.73
CA ALA A 273 5.78 -60.49 -27.31
C ALA A 273 7.11 -59.83 -26.93
N ASP A 274 7.27 -59.39 -25.69
CA ASP A 274 8.28 -59.92 -24.76
C ASP A 274 8.19 -59.18 -23.41
N ALA A 275 8.43 -59.90 -22.33
CA ALA A 275 8.20 -59.50 -20.96
C ALA A 275 9.47 -59.66 -20.13
N ALA A 276 9.61 -58.75 -19.16
CA ALA A 276 10.30 -58.93 -17.88
C ALA A 276 11.84 -58.80 -17.76
N GLY A 277 12.22 -58.06 -16.70
CA GLY A 277 13.55 -57.98 -16.09
C GLY A 277 14.01 -56.51 -15.96
N ALA A 278 14.45 -55.96 -14.83
CA ALA A 278 14.67 -56.44 -13.47
C ALA A 278 14.75 -55.21 -12.53
N ALA A 279 14.57 -55.43 -11.23
CA ALA A 279 14.64 -54.43 -10.16
C ALA A 279 16.06 -54.24 -9.57
N ALA A 280 16.23 -53.10 -8.88
CA ALA A 280 16.94 -52.92 -7.59
C ALA A 280 18.24 -52.06 -7.52
N HIS A 281 18.33 -51.37 -6.36
CA HIS A 281 19.45 -50.65 -5.68
C HIS A 281 19.75 -49.20 -6.12
N ASP A 282 19.98 -48.20 -5.24
CA ASP A 282 20.05 -48.13 -3.77
C ASP A 282 19.98 -46.65 -3.30
N GLU A 283 19.56 -46.43 -2.06
CA GLU A 283 19.70 -45.19 -1.27
C GLU A 283 21.09 -45.10 -0.64
N ALA A 284 21.70 -43.89 -0.61
CA ALA A 284 22.43 -43.31 0.53
C ALA A 284 23.27 -42.11 0.08
N VAL A 285 23.06 -40.93 0.69
CA VAL A 285 23.98 -40.30 1.66
C VAL A 285 23.40 -38.92 2.02
N ALA A 286 22.90 -38.82 3.25
CA ALA A 286 22.72 -37.57 3.99
C ALA A 286 23.69 -37.58 5.17
N ALA A 287 24.59 -36.59 5.25
CA ALA A 287 25.14 -36.01 6.48
C ALA A 287 26.42 -35.21 6.18
N ALA A 288 26.36 -33.87 6.27
CA ALA A 288 27.39 -33.02 6.89
C ALA A 288 27.03 -31.53 6.74
N ALA A 289 26.83 -30.85 7.87
CA ALA A 289 27.36 -29.52 8.21
C ALA A 289 26.36 -28.69 9.05
N GLY A 290 26.54 -28.72 10.37
CA GLY A 290 26.09 -27.70 11.29
C GLY A 290 27.26 -27.33 12.20
N ALA A 291 27.56 -26.03 12.32
CA ALA A 291 28.15 -25.34 13.48
C ALA A 291 28.59 -23.91 13.08
N SER A 292 28.01 -22.89 13.75
CA SER A 292 28.71 -21.87 14.57
C SER A 292 27.92 -20.55 14.59
N ALA A 293 27.14 -20.36 15.64
CA ALA A 293 26.50 -19.09 15.99
C ALA A 293 26.86 -18.82 17.46
N ASP A 294 28.02 -18.22 17.70
CA ASP A 294 28.40 -17.72 19.04
C ASP A 294 29.53 -16.68 19.04
N GLU A 295 29.73 -15.94 17.93
CA GLU A 295 30.81 -14.93 17.83
C GLU A 295 30.32 -13.51 17.45
N VAL A 296 29.00 -13.29 17.39
CA VAL A 296 28.43 -12.00 16.96
C VAL A 296 27.91 -11.14 18.13
N ALA A 297 27.84 -11.68 19.35
CA ALA A 297 27.21 -11.01 20.49
C ALA A 297 28.16 -10.16 21.36
N ALA A 298 29.47 -10.19 21.11
CA ALA A 298 30.45 -9.45 21.92
C ALA A 298 30.87 -8.10 21.30
N ALA A 299 30.53 -7.83 20.04
CA ALA A 299 30.93 -6.61 19.32
C ALA A 299 29.91 -5.45 19.43
N GLU A 300 28.68 -5.72 19.86
CA GLU A 300 27.62 -4.70 19.97
C GLU A 300 27.55 -3.99 21.33
N ALA A 301 28.30 -4.48 22.34
CA ALA A 301 28.28 -3.88 23.68
C ALA A 301 29.26 -2.72 23.85
N GLU A 302 30.27 -2.61 22.99
CA GLU A 302 31.33 -1.60 23.11
C GLU A 302 31.02 -0.30 22.34
N THR A 303 30.09 -0.35 21.37
CA THR A 303 29.69 0.82 20.56
C THR A 303 28.66 1.71 21.26
N VAL A 304 27.88 1.18 22.20
CA VAL A 304 26.83 1.92 22.91
C VAL A 304 27.38 2.86 24.00
N ALA A 305 28.61 2.61 24.50
CA ALA A 305 29.22 3.45 25.53
C ALA A 305 29.81 4.76 24.98
N VAL A 306 30.23 4.79 23.72
CA VAL A 306 30.89 5.96 23.11
C VAL A 306 29.87 7.02 22.66
N ASP A 307 28.64 6.63 22.32
CA ASP A 307 27.58 7.57 21.92
C ASP A 307 26.95 8.34 23.08
N ALA A 308 27.05 7.85 24.32
CA ALA A 308 26.44 8.53 25.47
C ALA A 308 27.24 9.77 25.93
N GLU A 309 28.55 9.80 25.70
CA GLU A 309 29.42 10.90 26.13
C GLU A 309 29.40 12.08 25.13
N ALA A 310 29.16 11.80 23.85
CA ALA A 310 29.06 12.83 22.80
C ALA A 310 27.77 13.66 22.84
N VAL A 311 26.70 13.14 23.45
CA VAL A 311 25.40 13.84 23.54
C VAL A 311 25.37 14.81 24.73
N ALA A 312 26.19 14.62 25.75
CA ALA A 312 26.27 15.54 26.89
C ALA A 312 26.98 16.86 26.53
N ASP A 313 28.03 16.80 25.70
CA ASP A 313 28.84 17.96 25.32
C ASP A 313 28.12 18.89 24.31
N ALA A 314 27.16 18.36 23.56
CA ALA A 314 26.37 19.12 22.59
C ALA A 314 25.26 19.98 23.25
N VAL A 315 24.77 19.59 24.43
CA VAL A 315 23.70 20.31 25.13
C VAL A 315 24.25 21.53 25.88
N GLU A 316 25.52 21.53 26.29
CA GLU A 316 26.12 22.67 26.99
C GLU A 316 26.48 23.83 26.05
N ALA A 317 26.71 23.56 24.76
CA ALA A 317 27.02 24.57 23.76
C ALA A 317 25.79 25.36 23.27
N GLU A 318 24.59 24.77 23.29
CA GLU A 318 23.38 25.42 22.76
C GLU A 318 22.78 26.45 23.76
N VAL A 319 23.04 26.30 25.06
CA VAL A 319 22.54 27.23 26.09
C VAL A 319 23.37 28.53 26.15
N ALA A 320 24.64 28.49 25.72
CA ALA A 320 25.52 29.65 25.73
C ALA A 320 25.26 30.65 24.58
N ASP A 321 24.67 30.20 23.47
CA ASP A 321 24.40 31.05 22.30
C ASP A 321 23.10 31.87 22.47
N THR A 322 22.12 31.34 23.23
CA THR A 322 20.84 32.03 23.47
C THR A 322 20.96 33.26 24.37
N ASP A 323 21.88 33.27 25.33
CA ASP A 323 22.06 34.40 26.26
C ASP A 323 22.73 35.64 25.62
N LEU A 324 23.43 35.48 24.49
CA LEU A 324 24.07 36.60 23.79
C LEU A 324 23.12 37.34 22.83
N THR A 325 22.05 36.66 22.36
CA THR A 325 21.08 37.28 21.44
C THR A 325 20.05 38.17 22.13
N GLU A 326 19.69 37.89 23.39
CA GLU A 326 18.68 38.68 24.12
C GLU A 326 19.24 40.02 24.66
N ALA A 327 20.57 40.12 24.82
CA ALA A 327 21.22 41.36 25.25
C ALA A 327 21.37 42.42 24.14
N ALA A 328 21.31 42.02 22.86
CA ALA A 328 21.52 42.93 21.73
C ALA A 328 20.24 43.68 21.30
N GLU A 329 19.06 43.11 21.48
CA GLU A 329 17.78 43.76 21.10
C GLU A 329 17.30 44.80 22.12
N ALA A 330 17.81 44.79 23.35
CA ALA A 330 17.40 45.75 24.39
C ALA A 330 18.08 47.12 24.29
N SER A 331 19.17 47.27 23.51
CA SER A 331 19.93 48.54 23.44
C SER A 331 19.54 49.48 22.29
N ASP A 332 18.73 49.04 21.32
CA ASP A 332 18.42 49.83 20.11
C ASP A 332 17.02 50.49 20.14
N ALA A 333 16.30 50.38 21.27
CA ALA A 333 14.97 50.95 21.44
C ALA A 333 14.93 52.31 22.18
N VAL A 334 16.08 52.94 22.45
CA VAL A 334 16.14 54.28 23.07
C VAL A 334 17.11 55.18 22.31
N LYS A 335 16.63 55.79 21.22
CA LYS A 335 17.03 57.14 20.77
C LYS A 335 16.04 57.73 19.78
#